data_AF-K9QUN0-F1
#
_entry.id   AF-K9QUN0-F1
#
_cell.length_a   1.000
_cell.length_b   1.000
_cell.length_c   1.000
_cell.angle_alpha   90.00
_cell.angle_beta   90.00
_cell.angle_gamma   90.00
#
_symmetry.space_group_name_H-M   'P 1'
#
loop_
_entity.id
_entity.type
_entity.pdbx_description
1 polymer ?
#
loop_
_entity_poly.entity_id
_entity_poly.type
_entity_poly.pdbx_seq_one_letter_code
_entity_poly.pdbx_strand_id
1 'polypeptide(L)'
;MKVTQEKLPASQIGLEIEITPEITQKTYEQVIKNLAGTVNIPGFRKGKVPRQILVQRLGITRIKAAALEELIQDGIEQAVKQESIQAIGQPRLRSDFDDLINNYEPGQPLTFAAAVDVSPEVNLVQYTGLQAQAEEIKHDPNRVDEVLEQERQQMATLIPVEGRAAQIGDVAVVDFKGVIAKAEGDDETAEPEPIPGGEASDFQVELQEDKFIPGFVSGIVGMNPGETKEVAAQFPDPYVNEELAGKPAIFTVTLKEIKEKELPALDDDFAQEVSDFDTLEALRGSLEERYQKEAEEKTKANQQEALLAELLKHIEVDLPATLIDQEIDTMLTQTAIKLSQQGLDVRKLFTEDIIPQLRERSRDEAIERLKRSLALQEVAKRESIETTPEEIQARVTELLEQYPEEDIDEDRLRSVVENELLTEKIINWLLEHSTVELVPEGSLQSPEEESETTAPETEAQTPEVATESTAGE
;
A
#
# COMPACT_ATOMS: atom_id res chain seq x y z
N MET A 1 -41.44 -10.27 -23.49
CA MET A 1 -40.00 -10.57 -23.40
C MET A 1 -39.87 -11.95 -22.81
N LYS A 2 -38.96 -12.77 -23.33
CA LYS A 2 -38.61 -14.07 -22.75
C LYS A 2 -37.15 -13.99 -22.34
N VAL A 3 -36.86 -14.37 -21.11
CA VAL A 3 -35.52 -14.34 -20.53
C VAL A 3 -35.16 -15.77 -20.14
N THR A 4 -34.01 -16.24 -20.60
CA THR A 4 -33.45 -17.52 -20.19
C THR A 4 -32.13 -17.24 -19.47
N GLN A 5 -31.94 -17.88 -18.33
CA GLN A 5 -30.78 -17.67 -17.46
C GLN A 5 -29.89 -18.91 -17.44
N GLU A 6 -28.58 -18.69 -17.50
CA GLU A 6 -27.54 -19.72 -17.49
C GLU A 6 -26.45 -19.30 -16.48
N LYS A 7 -25.97 -20.23 -15.65
CA LYS A 7 -24.81 -19.97 -14.78
C LYS A 7 -23.53 -20.04 -15.60
N LEU A 8 -22.73 -18.98 -15.56
CA LEU A 8 -21.43 -18.87 -16.24
C LEU A 8 -20.30 -18.88 -15.20
N PRO A 9 -19.05 -19.21 -15.60
CA PRO A 9 -17.88 -19.03 -14.74
C PRO A 9 -17.67 -17.54 -14.37
N ALA A 10 -16.79 -17.26 -13.41
CA ALA A 10 -16.54 -15.96 -12.80
C ALA A 10 -17.74 -15.35 -12.05
N SER A 11 -18.61 -16.20 -11.46
CA SER A 11 -19.87 -15.76 -10.83
C SER A 11 -20.67 -14.81 -11.71
N GLN A 12 -20.84 -15.22 -12.97
CA GLN A 12 -21.64 -14.48 -13.94
C GLN A 12 -22.95 -15.22 -14.21
N ILE A 13 -24.02 -14.47 -14.44
CA ILE A 13 -25.27 -14.97 -14.98
C ILE A 13 -25.35 -14.57 -16.45
N GLY A 14 -25.39 -15.56 -17.32
CA GLY A 14 -25.73 -15.39 -18.72
C GLY A 14 -27.23 -15.18 -18.86
N LEU A 15 -27.63 -14.08 -19.50
CA LEU A 15 -29.01 -13.78 -19.85
C LEU A 15 -29.16 -13.85 -21.37
N GLU A 16 -29.94 -14.81 -21.84
CA GLU A 16 -30.42 -14.82 -23.22
C GLU A 16 -31.80 -14.14 -23.24
N ILE A 17 -31.87 -12.97 -23.88
CA ILE A 17 -33.02 -12.10 -23.87
C ILE A 17 -33.64 -12.07 -25.26
N GLU A 18 -34.89 -12.50 -25.36
CA GLU A 18 -35.71 -12.44 -26.57
C GLU A 18 -36.74 -11.30 -26.43
N ILE A 19 -36.56 -10.27 -27.25
CA ILE A 19 -37.46 -9.13 -27.37
C ILE A 19 -38.52 -9.42 -28.44
N THR A 20 -39.78 -9.13 -28.11
CA THR A 20 -40.90 -9.40 -29.01
C THR A 20 -40.92 -8.44 -30.21
N PRO A 21 -41.43 -8.88 -31.38
CA PRO A 21 -41.56 -8.07 -32.59
C PRO A 21 -42.23 -6.70 -32.40
N GLU A 22 -43.21 -6.63 -31.51
CA GLU A 22 -43.95 -5.41 -31.22
C GLU A 22 -43.07 -4.35 -30.56
N ILE A 23 -42.19 -4.77 -29.65
CA ILE A 23 -41.27 -3.88 -28.93
C ILE A 23 -40.17 -3.41 -29.89
N THR A 24 -39.59 -4.32 -30.69
CA THR A 24 -38.55 -3.95 -31.66
C THR A 24 -39.04 -2.92 -32.67
N GLN A 25 -40.25 -3.10 -33.21
CA GLN A 25 -40.84 -2.14 -34.13
C GLN A 25 -41.13 -0.79 -33.44
N LYS A 26 -41.69 -0.81 -32.23
CA LYS A 26 -42.04 0.40 -31.50
C LYS A 26 -40.81 1.25 -31.18
N THR A 27 -39.74 0.64 -30.68
CA THR A 27 -38.49 1.34 -30.36
C THR A 27 -37.84 1.89 -31.61
N TYR A 28 -37.83 1.15 -32.73
CA TYR A 28 -37.35 1.66 -34.01
C TYR A 28 -38.11 2.92 -34.49
N GLU A 29 -39.43 2.95 -34.32
CA GLU A 29 -40.24 4.14 -34.65
C GLU A 29 -39.97 5.32 -33.71
N GLN A 30 -39.75 5.06 -32.42
CA GLN A 30 -39.39 6.07 -31.43
C GLN A 30 -38.01 6.69 -31.74
N VAL A 31 -37.01 5.87 -32.07
CA VAL A 31 -35.67 6.31 -32.45
C VAL A 31 -35.72 7.19 -33.70
N ILE A 32 -36.48 6.81 -34.72
CA ILE A 32 -36.69 7.64 -35.92
C ILE A 32 -37.29 9.00 -35.55
N LYS A 33 -38.28 9.03 -34.65
CA LYS A 33 -38.93 10.26 -34.21
C LYS A 33 -37.97 11.16 -33.42
N ASN A 34 -37.15 10.58 -32.55
CA ASN A 34 -36.14 11.28 -31.75
C ASN A 34 -35.06 11.88 -32.67
N LEU A 35 -34.52 11.07 -33.59
CA LEU A 35 -33.53 11.52 -34.57
C LEU A 35 -34.08 12.61 -35.50
N ALA A 36 -35.35 12.53 -35.90
CA ALA A 36 -36.01 13.57 -36.70
C ALA A 36 -36.09 14.93 -35.99
N GLY A 37 -36.12 14.95 -34.65
CA GLY A 37 -36.10 16.17 -33.84
C GLY A 37 -34.70 16.81 -33.76
N THR A 38 -33.65 15.98 -33.73
CA THR A 38 -32.27 16.41 -33.48
C THR A 38 -31.52 16.79 -34.76
N VAL A 39 -31.78 16.11 -35.87
CA VAL A 39 -31.01 16.25 -37.11
C VAL A 39 -31.49 17.44 -37.94
N ASN A 40 -30.55 18.30 -38.34
CA ASN A 40 -30.81 19.43 -39.24
C ASN A 40 -30.64 19.01 -40.69
N ILE A 41 -31.74 18.91 -41.45
CA ILE A 41 -31.71 18.55 -42.87
C ILE A 41 -32.08 19.78 -43.71
N PRO A 42 -31.17 20.27 -44.58
CA PRO A 42 -31.45 21.42 -45.46
C PRO A 42 -32.75 21.25 -46.25
N GLY A 43 -33.61 22.27 -46.23
CA GLY A 43 -34.91 22.26 -46.91
C GLY A 43 -36.09 21.75 -46.07
N PHE A 44 -35.86 21.23 -44.86
CA PHE A 44 -36.91 20.75 -43.96
C PHE A 44 -36.83 21.40 -42.58
N ARG A 45 -37.99 21.69 -41.99
CA ARG A 45 -38.08 22.15 -40.60
C ARG A 45 -37.78 20.97 -39.65
N LYS A 46 -36.97 21.19 -38.62
CA LYS A 46 -36.67 20.21 -37.56
C LYS A 46 -37.95 19.51 -37.08
N GLY A 47 -37.92 18.18 -36.99
CA GLY A 47 -39.06 17.35 -36.58
C GLY A 47 -40.16 17.11 -37.63
N LYS A 48 -40.05 17.68 -38.83
CA LYS A 48 -41.04 17.53 -39.93
C LYS A 48 -40.44 16.96 -41.22
N VAL A 49 -39.29 16.30 -41.12
CA VAL A 49 -38.67 15.59 -42.24
C VAL A 49 -39.45 14.30 -42.52
N PRO A 50 -39.86 14.04 -43.77
CA PRO A 50 -40.45 12.75 -44.15
C PRO A 50 -39.51 11.57 -43.86
N ARG A 51 -40.04 10.46 -43.34
CA ARG A 51 -39.29 9.26 -42.91
C ARG A 51 -38.28 8.76 -43.96
N GLN A 52 -38.70 8.68 -45.22
CA GLN A 52 -37.85 8.17 -46.30
C GLN A 52 -36.59 9.02 -46.51
N ILE A 53 -36.71 10.34 -46.42
CA ILE A 53 -35.60 11.29 -46.60
C ILE A 53 -34.65 11.22 -45.40
N LEU A 54 -35.20 11.05 -44.19
CA LEU A 54 -34.41 10.89 -42.97
C LEU A 54 -33.54 9.62 -43.02
N VAL A 55 -34.15 8.49 -43.40
CA VAL A 55 -33.46 7.20 -43.52
C VAL A 55 -32.39 7.24 -44.61
N GLN A 56 -32.68 7.88 -45.75
CA GLN A 56 -31.71 8.04 -46.83
C GLN A 56 -30.51 8.91 -46.42
N ARG A 57 -30.72 9.93 -45.59
CA ARG A 57 -29.65 10.85 -45.18
C ARG A 57 -28.81 10.34 -44.02
N LEU A 58 -29.41 9.62 -43.07
CA LEU A 58 -28.72 9.09 -41.88
C LEU A 58 -28.12 7.71 -42.09
N GLY A 59 -28.61 6.97 -43.09
CA GLY A 59 -28.24 5.58 -43.33
C GLY A 59 -29.04 4.63 -42.43
N ILE A 60 -29.52 3.54 -43.02
CA ILE A 60 -30.33 2.52 -42.31
C ILE A 60 -29.54 1.92 -41.14
N THR A 61 -28.25 1.65 -41.34
CA THR A 61 -27.36 1.04 -40.35
C THR A 61 -27.28 1.84 -39.06
N ARG A 62 -27.17 3.18 -39.15
CA ARG A 62 -27.05 4.05 -37.97
C ARG A 62 -28.35 4.11 -37.16
N ILE A 63 -29.50 4.05 -37.84
CA ILE A 63 -30.80 4.02 -37.18
C ILE A 63 -31.02 2.65 -36.51
N LYS A 64 -30.61 1.56 -37.18
CA LYS A 64 -30.62 0.21 -36.60
C LYS A 64 -29.73 0.12 -35.36
N ALA A 65 -28.50 0.62 -35.42
CA ALA A 65 -27.56 0.64 -34.28
C ALA A 65 -28.14 1.41 -33.08
N ALA A 66 -28.66 2.63 -33.30
CA ALA A 66 -29.27 3.41 -32.22
C ALA A 66 -30.50 2.72 -31.61
N ALA A 67 -31.32 2.06 -32.43
CA ALA A 67 -32.45 1.29 -31.92
C ALA A 67 -32.02 0.03 -31.17
N LEU A 68 -30.93 -0.62 -31.61
CA LEU A 68 -30.36 -1.77 -30.92
C LEU A 68 -29.74 -1.39 -29.57
N GLU A 69 -29.01 -0.28 -29.48
CA GLU A 69 -28.48 0.23 -28.21
C GLU A 69 -29.60 0.42 -27.17
N GLU A 70 -30.68 1.12 -27.55
CA GLU A 70 -31.83 1.35 -26.68
C GLU A 70 -32.54 0.04 -26.29
N LEU A 71 -32.76 -0.86 -27.27
CA LEU A 71 -33.39 -2.16 -27.03
C LEU A 71 -32.56 -3.08 -26.13
N ILE A 72 -31.24 -3.10 -26.30
CA ILE A 72 -30.33 -3.92 -25.50
C ILE A 72 -30.28 -3.37 -24.08
N GLN A 73 -30.10 -2.06 -23.90
CA GLN A 73 -30.06 -1.44 -22.58
C GLN A 73 -31.37 -1.67 -21.82
N ASP A 74 -32.52 -1.32 -22.40
CA ASP A 74 -33.83 -1.52 -21.78
C ASP A 74 -34.12 -3.00 -21.54
N GLY A 75 -33.71 -3.86 -22.49
CA GLY A 75 -33.90 -5.30 -22.43
C GLY A 75 -33.16 -5.92 -21.24
N ILE A 76 -31.89 -5.57 -21.06
CA ILE A 76 -31.08 -6.03 -19.94
C ILE A 76 -31.63 -5.50 -18.62
N GLU A 77 -31.96 -4.21 -18.52
CA GLU A 77 -32.51 -3.64 -17.29
C GLU A 77 -33.83 -4.31 -16.88
N GLN A 78 -34.71 -4.61 -17.84
CA GLN A 78 -35.97 -5.32 -17.58
C GLN A 78 -35.72 -6.77 -17.18
N ALA A 79 -34.79 -7.46 -17.83
CA ALA A 79 -34.44 -8.85 -17.49
C ALA A 79 -33.86 -8.95 -16.07
N VAL A 80 -32.93 -8.07 -15.70
CA VAL A 80 -32.33 -8.01 -14.35
C VAL A 80 -33.40 -7.73 -13.29
N LYS A 81 -34.32 -6.78 -13.55
CA LYS A 81 -35.43 -6.47 -12.64
C LYS A 81 -36.43 -7.62 -12.52
N GLN A 82 -36.75 -8.30 -13.64
CA GLN A 82 -37.70 -9.40 -13.67
C GLN A 82 -37.20 -10.61 -12.87
N GLU A 83 -35.93 -10.96 -13.02
CA GLU A 83 -35.30 -12.09 -12.31
C GLU A 83 -34.74 -11.69 -10.92
N SER A 84 -34.94 -10.43 -10.48
CA SER A 84 -34.45 -9.88 -9.21
C SER A 84 -32.95 -10.12 -8.97
N ILE A 85 -32.17 -10.03 -10.04
CA ILE A 85 -30.72 -10.28 -10.01
C ILE A 85 -30.02 -9.08 -9.35
N GLN A 86 -29.25 -9.33 -8.30
CA GLN A 86 -28.37 -8.33 -7.69
C GLN A 86 -27.10 -8.18 -8.54
N ALA A 87 -27.24 -7.43 -9.64
CA ALA A 87 -26.15 -7.15 -10.57
C ALA A 87 -25.06 -6.29 -9.91
N ILE A 88 -23.80 -6.69 -10.10
CA ILE A 88 -22.62 -5.94 -9.69
C ILE A 88 -22.04 -5.24 -10.92
N GLY A 89 -22.05 -3.91 -10.89
CA GLY A 89 -21.58 -3.08 -12.00
C GLY A 89 -22.45 -3.16 -13.25
N GLN A 90 -21.84 -2.89 -14.41
CA GLN A 90 -22.56 -2.80 -15.68
C GLN A 90 -22.56 -4.14 -16.42
N PRO A 91 -23.74 -4.62 -16.87
CA PRO A 91 -23.85 -5.82 -17.70
C PRO A 91 -23.03 -5.70 -18.99
N ARG A 92 -22.37 -6.79 -19.37
CA ARG A 92 -21.56 -6.85 -20.60
C ARG A 92 -22.31 -7.61 -21.68
N LEU A 93 -22.43 -7.03 -22.87
CA LEU A 93 -22.99 -7.72 -24.03
C LEU A 93 -22.01 -8.82 -24.47
N ARG A 94 -22.49 -10.07 -24.57
CA ARG A 94 -21.71 -11.20 -25.10
C ARG A 94 -21.90 -11.39 -26.60
N SER A 95 -23.07 -11.01 -27.12
CA SER A 95 -23.34 -11.02 -28.56
C SER A 95 -22.53 -9.94 -29.27
N ASP A 96 -21.99 -10.26 -30.44
CA ASP A 96 -21.32 -9.27 -31.27
C ASP A 96 -22.34 -8.24 -31.77
N PHE A 97 -22.08 -6.96 -31.50
CA PHE A 97 -22.99 -5.88 -31.82
C PHE A 97 -23.16 -5.70 -33.35
N ASP A 98 -22.10 -5.93 -34.13
CA ASP A 98 -22.16 -5.82 -35.59
C ASP A 98 -23.03 -6.93 -36.20
N ASP A 99 -22.96 -8.14 -35.65
CA ASP A 99 -23.83 -9.25 -36.05
C ASP A 99 -25.30 -8.98 -35.70
N LEU A 100 -25.57 -8.38 -34.53
CA LEU A 100 -26.91 -7.96 -34.16
C LEU A 100 -27.45 -6.88 -35.11
N ILE A 101 -26.63 -5.90 -35.52
CA ILE A 101 -27.03 -4.88 -36.51
C ILE A 101 -27.41 -5.51 -37.85
N ASN A 102 -26.63 -6.49 -38.30
CA ASN A 102 -26.86 -7.16 -39.58
C ASN A 102 -28.14 -7.99 -39.58
N ASN A 103 -28.42 -8.68 -38.47
CA ASN A 103 -29.58 -9.56 -38.33
C ASN A 103 -30.85 -8.84 -37.83
N TYR A 104 -30.72 -7.61 -37.32
CA TYR A 104 -31.85 -6.85 -36.81
C TYR A 104 -32.78 -6.36 -37.91
N GLU A 105 -34.02 -6.84 -37.88
CA GLU A 105 -35.11 -6.37 -38.72
C GLU A 105 -36.26 -5.83 -37.86
N PRO A 106 -36.71 -4.57 -38.08
CA PRO A 106 -37.84 -4.02 -37.33
C PRO A 106 -39.10 -4.86 -37.53
N GLY A 107 -39.75 -5.28 -36.44
CA GLY A 107 -40.94 -6.14 -36.49
C GLY A 107 -40.63 -7.63 -36.57
N GLN A 108 -39.36 -8.04 -36.37
CA GLN A 108 -38.96 -9.41 -36.08
C GLN A 108 -38.51 -9.53 -34.62
N PRO A 109 -38.52 -10.75 -34.04
CA PRO A 109 -37.96 -10.96 -32.70
C PRO A 109 -36.44 -10.73 -32.74
N LEU A 110 -35.92 -10.16 -31.66
CA LEU A 110 -34.48 -9.94 -31.48
C LEU A 110 -34.01 -10.73 -30.28
N THR A 111 -33.01 -11.59 -30.49
CA THR A 111 -32.37 -12.36 -29.42
C THR A 111 -30.93 -11.91 -29.27
N PHE A 112 -30.51 -11.65 -28.04
CA PHE A 112 -29.11 -11.36 -27.71
C PHE A 112 -28.74 -11.93 -26.35
N ALA A 113 -27.44 -12.12 -26.13
CA ALA A 113 -26.88 -12.64 -24.89
C ALA A 113 -26.10 -11.55 -24.16
N ALA A 114 -26.36 -11.40 -22.86
CA ALA A 114 -25.64 -10.53 -21.95
C ALA A 114 -25.07 -11.35 -20.78
N ALA A 115 -23.96 -10.91 -20.21
CA ALA A 115 -23.43 -11.39 -18.95
C ALA A 115 -23.64 -10.33 -17.88
N VAL A 116 -24.12 -10.76 -16.73
CA VAL A 116 -24.27 -9.93 -15.54
C VAL A 116 -23.41 -10.53 -14.45
N ASP A 117 -22.47 -9.75 -13.93
CA ASP A 117 -21.68 -10.14 -12.77
C ASP A 117 -22.59 -10.11 -11.53
N VAL A 118 -22.56 -11.15 -10.71
CA VAL A 118 -23.37 -11.24 -9.48
C VAL A 118 -22.48 -11.49 -8.28
N SER A 119 -23.04 -11.32 -7.08
CA SER A 119 -22.33 -11.65 -5.84
C SER A 119 -21.94 -13.14 -5.86
N PRO A 120 -20.66 -13.46 -5.62
CA PRO A 120 -20.18 -14.82 -5.77
C PRO A 120 -20.76 -15.74 -4.70
N GLU A 121 -21.07 -16.98 -5.09
CA GLU A 121 -21.42 -18.04 -4.14
C GLU A 121 -20.13 -18.54 -3.48
N VAL A 122 -19.97 -18.28 -2.17
CA VAL A 122 -18.78 -18.66 -1.40
C VAL A 122 -18.93 -20.09 -0.91
N ASN A 123 -18.07 -21.00 -1.39
CA ASN A 123 -18.02 -22.36 -0.88
C ASN A 123 -16.86 -22.52 0.12
N LEU A 124 -17.20 -22.43 1.40
CA LEU A 124 -16.26 -22.62 2.50
C LEU A 124 -16.32 -24.07 2.99
N VAL A 125 -15.30 -24.87 2.65
CA VAL A 125 -15.27 -26.33 2.91
C VAL A 125 -15.05 -26.63 4.39
N GLN A 126 -14.08 -25.94 5.00
CA GLN A 126 -13.74 -26.08 6.42
C GLN A 126 -13.46 -24.70 7.00
N TYR A 127 -14.05 -24.42 8.16
CA TYR A 127 -13.91 -23.14 8.85
C TYR A 127 -13.81 -23.27 10.38
N THR A 128 -13.90 -24.50 10.90
CA THR A 128 -13.73 -24.83 12.32
C THR A 128 -12.63 -25.87 12.48
N GLY A 129 -12.01 -25.89 13.66
CA GLY A 129 -10.90 -26.79 13.98
C GLY A 129 -9.68 -26.56 13.10
N LEU A 130 -9.48 -25.33 12.62
CA LEU A 130 -8.29 -24.97 11.85
C LEU A 130 -7.05 -25.09 12.72
N GLN A 131 -5.93 -25.48 12.12
CA GLN A 131 -4.63 -25.56 12.78
C GLN A 131 -3.68 -24.58 12.11
N ALA A 132 -3.28 -23.54 12.84
CA ALA A 132 -2.37 -22.53 12.36
C ALA A 132 -1.17 -22.40 13.30
N GLN A 133 -0.05 -21.88 12.78
CA GLN A 133 1.12 -21.52 13.57
C GLN A 133 1.31 -20.01 13.49
N ALA A 134 1.55 -19.38 14.64
CA ALA A 134 1.74 -17.94 14.72
C ALA A 134 2.96 -17.61 15.58
N GLU A 135 3.66 -16.55 15.21
CA GLU A 135 4.83 -16.10 15.95
C GLU A 135 4.43 -15.36 17.23
N GLU A 136 5.00 -15.78 18.36
CA GLU A 136 4.90 -15.13 19.65
C GLU A 136 5.96 -14.05 19.78
N ILE A 137 5.52 -12.81 19.93
CA ILE A 137 6.39 -11.67 20.21
C ILE A 137 6.44 -11.52 21.72
N LYS A 138 7.64 -11.72 22.28
CA LYS A 138 7.87 -11.55 23.72
C LYS A 138 8.37 -10.15 23.99
N HIS A 139 7.86 -9.55 25.07
CA HIS A 139 8.40 -8.30 25.56
C HIS A 139 9.86 -8.48 25.98
N ASP A 140 10.75 -7.66 25.44
CA ASP A 140 12.13 -7.55 25.90
C ASP A 140 12.22 -6.57 27.09
N PRO A 141 12.51 -7.05 28.32
CA PRO A 141 12.61 -6.19 29.48
C PRO A 141 13.74 -5.15 29.36
N ASN A 142 14.76 -5.39 28.51
CA ASN A 142 15.87 -4.44 28.34
C ASN A 142 15.46 -3.20 27.55
N ARG A 143 14.36 -3.28 26.77
CA ARG A 143 13.88 -2.15 25.97
C ARG A 143 13.46 -0.95 26.80
N VAL A 144 13.00 -1.18 28.03
CA VAL A 144 12.69 -0.11 28.99
C VAL A 144 13.97 0.61 29.41
N ASP A 145 15.03 -0.15 29.70
CA ASP A 145 16.33 0.40 30.08
C ASP A 145 16.96 1.19 28.93
N GLU A 146 16.88 0.69 27.70
CA GLU A 146 17.39 1.37 26.50
C GLU A 146 16.71 2.72 26.27
N VAL A 147 15.38 2.77 26.39
CA VAL A 147 14.64 4.02 26.19
C VAL A 147 14.91 5.02 27.30
N LEU A 148 14.97 4.56 28.56
CA LEU A 148 15.33 5.45 29.68
C LEU A 148 16.75 5.99 29.54
N GLU A 149 17.70 5.16 29.08
CA GLU A 149 19.06 5.60 28.81
C GLU A 149 19.11 6.60 27.66
N GLN A 150 18.34 6.39 26.60
CA GLN A 150 18.25 7.31 25.47
C GLN A 150 17.68 8.68 25.88
N GLU A 151 16.62 8.70 26.68
CA GLU A 151 16.06 9.94 27.25
C GLU A 151 17.06 10.63 28.19
N ARG A 152 17.75 9.85 29.02
CA ARG A 152 18.80 10.36 29.90
C ARG A 152 19.95 11.02 29.13
N GLN A 153 20.34 10.43 28.00
CA GLN A 153 21.37 11.01 27.12
C GLN A 153 20.92 12.29 26.42
N GLN A 154 19.63 12.46 26.15
CA GLN A 154 19.05 13.68 25.58
C GLN A 154 18.99 14.82 26.62
N MET A 155 18.75 14.49 27.89
CA MET A 155 18.72 15.44 29.01
C MET A 155 20.10 15.76 29.61
N ALA A 156 21.17 15.19 29.05
CA ALA A 156 22.52 15.41 29.53
C ALA A 156 22.89 16.90 29.54
N THR A 157 23.41 17.39 30.68
CA THR A 157 23.96 18.74 30.76
C THR A 157 25.42 18.73 30.34
N LEU A 158 25.82 19.69 29.50
CA LEU A 158 27.20 19.81 29.04
C LEU A 158 28.01 20.70 29.98
N ILE A 159 28.98 20.10 30.67
CA ILE A 159 29.86 20.81 31.61
C ILE A 159 31.24 21.00 30.97
N PRO A 160 31.76 22.23 30.87
CA PRO A 160 33.13 22.47 30.43
C PRO A 160 34.15 21.76 31.31
N VAL A 161 35.07 21.03 30.68
CA VAL A 161 36.17 20.37 31.38
C VAL A 161 37.51 20.99 31.01
N GLU A 162 38.26 21.38 32.04
CA GLU A 162 39.60 21.94 31.90
C GLU A 162 40.66 20.95 32.41
N GLY A 163 41.83 20.92 31.76
CA GLY A 163 43.00 20.23 32.28
C GLY A 163 43.13 18.73 31.95
N ARG A 164 42.25 18.19 31.09
CA ARG A 164 42.43 16.86 30.47
C ARG A 164 42.27 16.91 28.96
N ALA A 165 42.87 15.93 28.29
CA ALA A 165 42.68 15.71 26.86
C ALA A 165 41.29 15.11 26.59
N ALA A 166 40.82 15.24 25.34
CA ALA A 166 39.53 14.73 24.89
C ALA A 166 39.47 13.20 24.97
N GLN A 167 38.34 12.66 25.42
CA GLN A 167 38.09 11.23 25.59
C GLN A 167 36.79 10.82 24.89
N ILE A 168 36.64 9.52 24.65
CA ILE A 168 35.38 8.97 24.13
C ILE A 168 34.25 9.28 25.11
N GLY A 169 33.11 9.78 24.62
CA GLY A 169 31.96 10.19 25.40
C GLY A 169 31.86 11.70 25.67
N ASP A 170 32.93 12.48 25.42
CA ASP A 170 32.91 13.94 25.54
C ASP A 170 32.23 14.61 24.34
N VAL A 171 31.83 15.87 24.52
CA VAL A 171 31.44 16.79 23.45
C VAL A 171 32.57 17.79 23.22
N ALA A 172 33.25 17.67 22.09
CA ALA A 172 34.32 18.55 21.68
C ALA A 172 33.77 19.72 20.84
N VAL A 173 34.07 20.95 21.24
CA VAL A 173 33.85 22.13 20.38
C VAL A 173 35.08 22.31 19.50
N VAL A 174 34.91 22.12 18.19
CA VAL A 174 36.01 22.12 17.23
C VAL A 174 35.75 23.06 16.07
N ASP A 175 36.85 23.60 15.53
CA ASP A 175 36.88 24.12 14.17
C ASP A 175 37.56 23.06 13.31
N PHE A 176 36.94 22.67 12.19
CA PHE A 176 37.58 21.72 11.28
C PHE A 176 37.50 22.18 9.84
N LYS A 177 38.51 21.80 9.07
CA LYS A 177 38.57 21.98 7.62
C LYS A 177 39.09 20.71 6.96
N GLY A 178 38.25 20.10 6.14
CA GLY A 178 38.50 18.86 5.42
C GLY A 178 38.94 19.09 3.98
N VAL A 179 39.97 18.38 3.57
CA VAL A 179 40.43 18.28 2.19
C VAL A 179 40.52 16.82 1.77
N ILE A 180 40.30 16.53 0.49
CA ILE A 180 40.49 15.17 -0.03
C ILE A 180 41.99 14.86 -0.01
N ALA A 181 42.37 13.70 0.54
CA ALA A 181 43.75 13.28 0.59
C ALA A 181 44.20 12.87 -0.82
N LYS A 182 45.40 13.31 -1.22
CA LYS A 182 46.00 12.97 -2.52
C LYS A 182 46.14 11.45 -2.64
N ALA A 183 45.76 10.87 -3.78
CA ALA A 183 46.01 9.46 -4.04
C ALA A 183 47.51 9.24 -4.36
N GLU A 184 48.05 8.06 -4.06
CA GLU A 184 49.40 7.68 -4.50
C GLU A 184 49.45 7.70 -6.04
N GLY A 185 50.01 8.78 -6.63
CA GLY A 185 50.09 9.00 -8.07
C GLY A 185 49.71 10.40 -8.57
N ASP A 186 49.16 11.26 -7.71
CA ASP A 186 48.81 12.65 -8.09
C ASP A 186 50.02 13.60 -8.11
N ASP A 187 49.96 14.57 -9.03
CA ASP A 187 51.01 15.57 -9.29
C ASP A 187 51.33 16.38 -8.01
N GLU A 188 52.61 16.44 -7.61
CA GLU A 188 53.06 17.08 -6.35
C GLU A 188 52.64 18.58 -6.28
N THR A 189 52.32 19.19 -7.43
CA THR A 189 51.91 20.59 -7.57
C THR A 189 50.41 20.89 -7.54
N ALA A 190 49.52 19.89 -7.47
CA ALA A 190 48.07 20.14 -7.38
C ALA A 190 47.64 20.63 -5.97
N GLU A 191 46.82 21.68 -5.91
CA GLU A 191 46.24 22.19 -4.65
C GLU A 191 45.21 21.18 -4.10
N PRO A 192 45.19 20.94 -2.77
CA PRO A 192 44.24 20.00 -2.16
C PRO A 192 42.80 20.49 -2.33
N GLU A 193 41.93 19.63 -2.87
CA GLU A 193 40.52 19.96 -3.10
C GLU A 193 39.73 19.99 -1.77
N PRO A 194 39.03 21.10 -1.45
CA PRO A 194 38.22 21.18 -0.24
C PRO A 194 36.98 20.29 -0.37
N ILE A 195 36.61 19.63 0.73
CA ILE A 195 35.42 18.78 0.76
C ILE A 195 34.18 19.70 0.88
N PRO A 196 33.19 19.59 -0.02
CA PRO A 196 31.94 20.33 0.11
C PRO A 196 31.23 20.00 1.43
N GLY A 197 31.01 21.01 2.27
CA GLY A 197 30.45 20.82 3.62
C GLY A 197 31.46 20.29 4.66
N GLY A 198 32.73 20.14 4.30
CA GLY A 198 33.80 19.68 5.18
C GLY A 198 34.49 20.79 6.00
N GLU A 199 33.90 21.98 6.11
CA GLU A 199 34.42 23.09 6.91
C GLU A 199 33.34 23.62 7.85
N ALA A 200 33.64 23.71 9.15
CA ALA A 200 32.76 24.28 10.16
C ALA A 200 33.56 24.93 11.29
N SER A 201 32.97 25.96 11.91
CA SER A 201 33.52 26.68 13.07
C SER A 201 32.57 26.56 14.26
N ASP A 202 33.13 26.44 15.47
CA ASP A 202 32.41 26.27 16.74
C ASP A 202 31.43 25.08 16.71
N PHE A 203 31.79 24.04 15.97
CA PHE A 203 30.95 22.88 15.77
C PHE A 203 31.09 21.93 16.96
N GLN A 204 29.95 21.49 17.51
CA GLN A 204 29.92 20.55 18.61
C GLN A 204 29.92 19.12 18.06
N VAL A 205 30.99 18.38 18.37
CA VAL A 205 31.19 17.00 17.97
C VAL A 205 31.09 16.13 19.21
N GLU A 206 30.08 15.27 19.27
CA GLU A 206 30.07 14.16 20.21
C GLU A 206 31.13 13.14 19.80
N LEU A 207 32.05 12.86 20.71
CA LEU A 207 33.10 11.86 20.54
C LEU A 207 32.54 10.46 20.81
N GLN A 208 31.56 10.07 19.99
CA GLN A 208 30.97 8.74 19.98
C GLN A 208 31.39 8.00 18.71
N GLU A 209 31.70 6.72 18.84
CA GLU A 209 31.96 5.86 17.68
C GLU A 209 30.70 5.78 16.79
N ASP A 210 30.88 5.62 15.48
CA ASP A 210 29.83 5.48 14.46
C ASP A 210 28.92 6.69 14.16
N LYS A 211 29.01 7.81 14.91
CA LYS A 211 28.28 9.06 14.55
C LYS A 211 28.93 9.87 13.43
N PHE A 212 30.25 9.75 13.26
CA PHE A 212 31.03 10.44 12.24
C PHE A 212 31.82 9.44 11.41
N ILE A 213 32.39 9.91 10.29
CA ILE A 213 33.22 9.06 9.43
C ILE A 213 34.36 8.39 10.22
N PRO A 214 34.67 7.11 9.94
CA PRO A 214 35.75 6.40 10.61
C PRO A 214 37.07 7.17 10.53
N GLY A 215 37.78 7.23 11.66
CA GLY A 215 39.05 7.97 11.79
C GLY A 215 38.89 9.39 12.37
N PHE A 216 37.78 10.08 12.10
CA PHE A 216 37.59 11.47 12.54
C PHE A 216 37.56 11.61 14.07
N VAL A 217 36.65 10.91 14.74
CA VAL A 217 36.54 10.94 16.22
C VAL A 217 37.83 10.44 16.87
N SER A 218 38.41 9.35 16.36
CA SER A 218 39.64 8.76 16.91
C SER A 218 40.85 9.69 16.85
N GLY A 219 40.90 10.61 15.88
CA GLY A 219 41.99 11.58 15.77
C GLY A 219 41.90 12.74 16.77
N ILE A 220 40.68 13.08 17.18
CA ILE A 220 40.36 14.14 18.16
C ILE A 220 40.57 13.63 19.59
N VAL A 221 40.27 12.35 19.84
CA VAL A 221 40.57 11.71 21.13
C VAL A 221 42.06 11.84 21.45
N GLY A 222 42.37 12.33 22.65
CA GLY A 222 43.73 12.61 23.11
C GLY A 222 44.26 14.01 22.79
N MET A 223 43.53 14.84 22.05
CA MET A 223 43.88 16.26 21.85
C MET A 223 43.57 17.10 23.09
N ASN A 224 44.40 18.11 23.37
CA ASN A 224 44.14 19.09 24.43
C ASN A 224 43.39 20.32 23.88
N PRO A 225 42.58 21.01 24.70
CA PRO A 225 42.00 22.30 24.31
C PRO A 225 43.08 23.29 23.84
N GLY A 226 42.83 23.96 22.72
CA GLY A 226 43.75 24.85 22.02
C GLY A 226 44.71 24.15 21.03
N GLU A 227 44.68 22.82 20.93
CA GLU A 227 45.55 22.06 20.02
C GLU A 227 44.94 21.98 18.61
N THR A 228 45.79 22.17 17.59
CA THR A 228 45.44 21.94 16.19
C THR A 228 46.19 20.72 15.69
N LYS A 229 45.48 19.79 15.05
CA LYS A 229 46.03 18.53 14.56
C LYS A 229 45.40 18.15 13.23
N GLU A 230 46.18 17.50 12.37
CA GLU A 230 45.67 16.87 11.16
C GLU A 230 45.19 15.45 11.48
N VAL A 231 43.93 15.18 11.16
CA VAL A 231 43.25 13.91 11.37
C VAL A 231 42.97 13.29 10.02
N ALA A 232 43.59 12.14 9.75
CA ALA A 232 43.26 11.34 8.58
C ALA A 232 41.97 10.55 8.86
N ALA A 233 41.02 10.63 7.93
CA ALA A 233 39.76 9.90 7.98
C ALA A 233 39.46 9.29 6.60
N GLN A 234 38.60 8.29 6.55
CA GLN A 234 38.16 7.68 5.29
C GLN A 234 36.65 7.67 5.22
N PHE A 235 36.09 8.10 4.10
CA PHE A 235 34.66 7.99 3.85
C PHE A 235 34.28 6.52 3.63
N PRO A 236 33.18 6.04 4.24
CA PRO A 236 32.71 4.68 4.02
C PRO A 236 32.22 4.49 2.57
N ASP A 237 32.11 3.24 2.15
CA ASP A 237 31.49 2.85 0.87
C ASP A 237 30.42 1.80 1.20
N PRO A 238 29.11 2.10 1.02
CA PRO A 238 28.53 3.28 0.37
C PRO A 238 28.45 4.54 1.25
N TYR A 239 28.44 5.73 0.62
CA TYR A 239 28.20 7.02 1.28
C TYR A 239 27.15 7.84 0.53
N VAL A 240 26.42 8.72 1.24
CA VAL A 240 25.31 9.53 0.69
C VAL A 240 25.76 10.37 -0.51
N ASN A 241 27.03 10.80 -0.53
CA ASN A 241 27.65 11.42 -1.69
C ASN A 241 28.59 10.43 -2.39
N GLU A 242 28.16 9.92 -3.56
CA GLU A 242 28.92 8.96 -4.37
C GLU A 242 30.31 9.49 -4.76
N GLU A 243 30.49 10.81 -4.88
CA GLU A 243 31.78 11.42 -5.23
C GLU A 243 32.81 11.35 -4.10
N LEU A 244 32.37 11.13 -2.86
CA LEU A 244 33.22 11.04 -1.67
C LEU A 244 33.36 9.61 -1.15
N ALA A 245 32.49 8.68 -1.57
CA ALA A 245 32.49 7.28 -1.12
C ALA A 245 33.88 6.64 -1.29
N GLY A 246 34.37 5.99 -0.22
CA GLY A 246 35.66 5.29 -0.19
C GLY A 246 36.92 6.17 -0.23
N LYS A 247 36.82 7.49 -0.46
CA LYS A 247 37.99 8.38 -0.60
C LYS A 247 38.65 8.69 0.75
N PRO A 248 39.99 8.74 0.82
CA PRO A 248 40.70 9.23 2.00
C PRO A 248 40.60 10.76 2.09
N ALA A 249 40.54 11.29 3.31
CA ALA A 249 40.43 12.70 3.61
C ALA A 249 41.34 13.09 4.78
N ILE A 250 41.81 14.34 4.76
CA ILE A 250 42.58 14.93 5.86
C ILE A 250 41.78 16.11 6.41
N PHE A 251 41.50 16.08 7.71
CA PHE A 251 40.83 17.16 8.42
C PHE A 251 41.82 17.87 9.32
N THR A 252 42.06 19.15 9.08
CA THR A 252 42.74 20.00 10.06
C THR A 252 41.72 20.38 11.12
N VAL A 253 41.82 19.79 12.31
CA VAL A 253 40.91 20.00 13.44
C VAL A 253 41.60 20.83 14.51
N THR A 254 40.96 21.90 14.97
CA THR A 254 41.38 22.69 16.13
C THR A 254 40.38 22.48 17.25
N LEU A 255 40.83 21.89 18.35
CA LEU A 255 40.00 21.68 19.53
C LEU A 255 39.94 22.97 20.35
N LYS A 256 38.77 23.57 20.51
CA LYS A 256 38.60 24.80 21.30
C LYS A 256 38.31 24.50 22.76
N GLU A 257 37.29 23.69 22.98
CA GLU A 257 36.75 23.39 24.31
C GLU A 257 36.32 21.92 24.36
N ILE A 258 36.43 21.30 25.53
CA ILE A 258 35.88 19.98 25.81
C ILE A 258 34.77 20.17 26.82
N LYS A 259 33.63 19.53 26.58
CA LYS A 259 32.52 19.44 27.52
C LYS A 259 32.25 17.98 27.82
N GLU A 260 32.02 17.66 29.07
CA GLU A 260 31.60 16.34 29.51
C GLU A 260 30.08 16.33 29.68
N LYS A 261 29.46 15.20 29.31
CA LYS A 261 28.04 14.97 29.56
C LYS A 261 27.85 14.55 31.01
N GLU A 262 27.28 15.44 31.81
CA GLU A 262 26.71 15.04 33.09
C GLU A 262 25.30 14.51 32.83
N LEU A 263 25.17 13.19 32.89
CA LEU A 263 23.88 12.52 32.80
C LEU A 263 23.13 12.73 34.12
N PRO A 264 21.86 13.16 34.08
CA PRO A 264 21.05 13.23 35.30
C PRO A 264 20.97 11.84 35.95
N ALA A 265 20.83 11.82 37.27
CA ALA A 265 20.58 10.57 37.98
C ALA A 265 19.23 9.98 37.51
N LEU A 266 19.16 8.67 37.32
CA LEU A 266 17.89 7.99 37.11
C LEU A 266 17.20 7.86 38.46
N ASP A 267 16.46 8.90 38.84
CA ASP A 267 15.68 8.98 40.07
C ASP A 267 14.30 9.59 39.81
N ASP A 268 13.55 9.87 40.88
CA ASP A 268 12.19 10.40 40.78
C ASP A 268 12.16 11.83 40.22
N ASP A 269 13.24 12.61 40.38
CA ASP A 269 13.35 13.95 39.80
C ASP A 269 13.47 13.85 38.27
N PHE A 270 14.27 12.91 37.76
CA PHE A 270 14.33 12.63 36.31
C PHE A 270 12.96 12.21 35.75
N ALA A 271 12.22 11.35 36.45
CA ALA A 271 10.91 10.88 36.01
C ALA A 271 9.90 12.03 35.85
N GLN A 272 9.91 13.00 36.77
CA GLN A 272 9.07 14.19 36.73
C GLN A 272 9.45 15.17 35.62
N GLU A 273 10.73 15.18 35.19
CA GLU A 273 11.18 16.03 34.10
C GLU A 273 10.82 15.47 32.72
N VAL A 274 10.91 14.14 32.54
CA VAL A 274 10.63 13.49 31.23
C VAL A 274 9.19 13.06 31.03
N SER A 275 8.39 13.05 32.09
CA SER A 275 7.04 12.47 32.04
C SER A 275 6.10 13.06 33.09
N ASP A 276 4.81 12.72 32.97
CA ASP A 276 3.79 13.08 33.96
C ASP A 276 3.81 12.18 35.21
N PHE A 277 4.81 11.30 35.37
CA PHE A 277 4.92 10.39 36.50
C PHE A 277 5.77 10.98 37.64
N ASP A 278 5.30 10.77 38.88
CA ASP A 278 5.97 11.29 40.08
C ASP A 278 7.24 10.50 40.46
N THR A 279 7.38 9.24 40.04
CA THR A 279 8.48 8.34 40.42
C THR A 279 9.04 7.57 39.23
N LEU A 280 10.33 7.20 39.31
CA LEU A 280 10.99 6.38 38.29
C LEU A 280 10.36 4.98 38.20
N GLU A 281 9.93 4.42 39.33
CA GLU A 281 9.25 3.13 39.37
C GLU A 281 7.92 3.17 38.62
N ALA A 282 7.14 4.26 38.75
CA ALA A 282 5.89 4.45 38.02
C ALA A 282 6.12 4.61 36.51
N LEU A 283 7.15 5.38 36.11
CA LEU A 283 7.54 5.52 34.70
C LEU A 283 7.97 4.17 34.10
N ARG A 284 8.80 3.40 34.82
CA ARG A 284 9.25 2.06 34.39
C ARG A 284 8.08 1.10 34.25
N GLY A 285 7.20 1.03 35.24
CA GLY A 285 6.02 0.16 35.21
C GLY A 285 5.08 0.50 34.05
N SER A 286 4.86 1.78 33.78
CA SER A 286 4.07 2.24 32.63
C SER A 286 4.69 1.84 31.28
N LEU A 287 6.02 2.00 31.14
CA LEU A 287 6.72 1.58 29.92
C LEU A 287 6.70 0.07 29.73
N GLU A 288 6.88 -0.70 30.81
CA GLU A 288 6.79 -2.16 30.80
C GLU A 288 5.37 -2.63 30.41
N GLU A 289 4.33 -2.06 31.02
CA GLU A 289 2.93 -2.34 30.67
C GLU A 289 2.65 -1.99 29.20
N ARG A 290 3.14 -0.85 28.72
CA ARG A 290 2.99 -0.44 27.32
C ARG A 290 3.62 -1.44 26.37
N TYR A 291 4.86 -1.87 26.61
CA TYR A 291 5.55 -2.81 25.72
C TYR A 291 5.03 -4.23 25.85
N GLN A 292 4.58 -4.64 27.03
CA GLN A 292 3.87 -5.89 27.21
C GLN A 292 2.59 -5.89 26.39
N LYS A 293 1.77 -4.83 26.49
CA LYS A 293 0.55 -4.68 25.72
C LYS A 293 0.83 -4.65 24.21
N GLU A 294 1.87 -3.95 23.77
CA GLU A 294 2.28 -3.92 22.36
C GLU A 294 2.69 -5.33 21.86
N ALA A 295 3.45 -6.08 22.66
CA ALA A 295 3.86 -7.45 22.33
C ALA A 295 2.66 -8.42 22.27
N GLU A 296 1.72 -8.29 23.22
CA GLU A 296 0.47 -9.05 23.25
C GLU A 296 -0.42 -8.72 22.04
N GLU A 297 -0.58 -7.44 21.70
CA GLU A 297 -1.36 -6.98 20.54
C GLU A 297 -0.75 -7.48 19.24
N LYS A 298 0.58 -7.40 19.07
CA LYS A 298 1.27 -7.94 17.89
C LYS A 298 1.16 -9.46 17.81
N THR A 299 1.29 -10.17 18.92
CA THR A 299 1.10 -11.63 18.97
C THR A 299 -0.33 -12.00 18.58
N LYS A 300 -1.33 -11.26 19.09
CA LYS A 300 -2.74 -11.44 18.70
C LYS A 300 -2.91 -11.19 17.20
N ALA A 301 -2.35 -10.12 16.65
CA ALA A 301 -2.40 -9.85 15.21
C ALA A 301 -1.77 -11.00 14.38
N ASN A 302 -0.63 -11.53 14.80
CA ASN A 302 0.00 -12.69 14.14
C ASN A 302 -0.90 -13.94 14.18
N GLN A 303 -1.54 -14.22 15.31
CA GLN A 303 -2.50 -15.33 15.44
C GLN A 303 -3.69 -15.15 14.49
N GLN A 304 -4.24 -13.94 14.42
CA GLN A 304 -5.36 -13.61 13.54
C GLN A 304 -4.96 -13.79 12.07
N GLU A 305 -3.82 -13.25 11.66
CA GLU A 305 -3.33 -13.36 10.28
C GLU A 305 -3.06 -14.83 9.89
N ALA A 306 -2.41 -15.60 10.76
CA ALA A 306 -2.15 -17.02 10.53
C ALA A 306 -3.44 -17.82 10.37
N LEU A 307 -4.44 -17.53 11.20
CA LEU A 307 -5.75 -18.20 11.13
C LEU A 307 -6.53 -17.83 9.87
N LEU A 308 -6.50 -16.55 9.48
CA LEU A 308 -7.10 -16.09 8.23
C LEU A 308 -6.41 -16.74 7.03
N ALA A 309 -5.08 -16.77 7.01
CA ALA A 309 -4.32 -17.43 5.95
C ALA A 309 -4.67 -18.92 5.83
N GLU A 310 -4.87 -19.62 6.95
CA GLU A 310 -5.34 -21.02 6.94
C GLU A 310 -6.78 -21.13 6.43
N LEU A 311 -7.69 -20.25 6.86
CA LEU A 311 -9.07 -20.21 6.39
C LEU A 311 -9.16 -20.03 4.87
N LEU A 312 -8.29 -19.19 4.30
CA LEU A 312 -8.21 -18.94 2.85
C LEU A 312 -7.80 -20.16 2.02
N LYS A 313 -7.15 -21.17 2.61
CA LYS A 313 -6.83 -22.42 1.90
C LYS A 313 -8.06 -23.29 1.65
N HIS A 314 -9.14 -23.03 2.38
CA HIS A 314 -10.39 -23.81 2.33
C HIS A 314 -11.55 -23.08 1.65
N ILE A 315 -11.30 -21.89 1.09
CA ILE A 315 -12.31 -21.13 0.35
C ILE A 315 -12.21 -21.44 -1.15
N GLU A 316 -13.32 -21.89 -1.72
CA GLU A 316 -13.51 -21.98 -3.16
C GLU A 316 -14.51 -20.89 -3.56
N VAL A 317 -14.04 -19.90 -4.30
CA VAL A 317 -14.88 -18.79 -4.77
C VAL A 317 -14.42 -18.34 -6.15
N ASP A 318 -15.39 -18.10 -7.02
CA ASP A 318 -15.17 -17.63 -8.38
C ASP A 318 -15.50 -16.13 -8.44
N LEU A 319 -14.50 -15.28 -8.59
CA LEU A 319 -14.66 -13.83 -8.46
C LEU A 319 -14.92 -13.17 -9.83
N PRO A 320 -15.97 -12.36 -9.98
CA PRO A 320 -16.18 -11.58 -11.20
C PRO A 320 -15.12 -10.48 -11.32
N ALA A 321 -14.68 -10.23 -12.56
CA ALA A 321 -13.68 -9.20 -12.84
C ALA A 321 -14.10 -7.82 -12.32
N THR A 322 -15.39 -7.50 -12.36
CA THR A 322 -15.91 -6.21 -11.88
C THR A 322 -15.71 -6.03 -10.37
N LEU A 323 -15.81 -7.10 -9.56
CA LEU A 323 -15.51 -7.00 -8.13
C LEU A 323 -14.02 -6.78 -7.88
N ILE A 324 -13.16 -7.47 -8.63
CA ILE A 324 -11.71 -7.29 -8.53
C ILE A 324 -11.33 -5.86 -8.90
N ASP A 325 -11.89 -5.32 -9.98
CA ASP A 325 -11.63 -3.94 -10.41
C ASP A 325 -12.07 -2.90 -9.36
N GLN A 326 -13.21 -3.11 -8.71
CA GLN A 326 -13.70 -2.24 -7.63
C GLN A 326 -12.81 -2.28 -6.39
N GLU A 327 -12.30 -3.46 -6.03
CA GLU A 327 -11.38 -3.60 -4.91
C GLU A 327 -10.04 -2.90 -5.22
N ILE A 328 -9.51 -3.07 -6.42
CA ILE A 328 -8.31 -2.35 -6.88
C ILE A 328 -8.54 -0.84 -6.78
N ASP A 329 -9.67 -0.32 -7.29
CA ASP A 329 -9.99 1.11 -7.19
C ASP A 329 -10.00 1.61 -5.74
N THR A 330 -10.52 0.79 -4.83
CA THR A 330 -10.59 1.10 -3.40
C THR A 330 -9.19 1.13 -2.78
N MET A 331 -8.35 0.13 -3.07
CA MET A 331 -6.95 0.07 -2.61
C MET A 331 -6.10 1.24 -3.13
N LEU A 332 -6.24 1.58 -4.42
CA LEU A 332 -5.54 2.72 -5.02
C LEU A 332 -5.98 4.04 -4.39
N THR A 333 -7.28 4.19 -4.13
CA THR A 333 -7.81 5.38 -3.46
C THR A 333 -7.31 5.51 -2.03
N GLN A 334 -7.29 4.41 -1.27
CA GLN A 334 -6.75 4.37 0.10
C GLN A 334 -5.26 4.74 0.12
N THR A 335 -4.49 4.19 -0.82
CA THR A 335 -3.07 4.49 -0.99
C THR A 335 -2.85 5.98 -1.33
N ALA A 336 -3.66 6.52 -2.25
CA ALA A 336 -3.62 7.94 -2.61
C ALA A 336 -3.91 8.86 -1.40
N ILE A 337 -4.91 8.52 -0.58
CA ILE A 337 -5.24 9.27 0.64
C ILE A 337 -4.07 9.26 1.62
N LYS A 338 -3.48 8.09 1.89
CA LYS A 338 -2.33 7.94 2.80
C LYS A 338 -1.12 8.76 2.35
N LEU A 339 -0.79 8.69 1.05
CA LEU A 339 0.32 9.48 0.49
C LEU A 339 0.03 10.99 0.55
N SER A 340 -1.20 11.40 0.31
CA SER A 340 -1.61 12.81 0.44
C SER A 340 -1.46 13.32 1.87
N GLN A 341 -1.81 12.51 2.87
CA GLN A 341 -1.66 12.86 4.29
C GLN A 341 -0.18 12.98 4.70
N GLN A 342 0.72 12.24 4.04
CA GLN A 342 2.17 12.35 4.21
C GLN A 342 2.79 13.54 3.46
N GLY A 343 1.98 14.38 2.78
CA GLY A 343 2.43 15.57 2.06
C GLY A 343 3.00 15.28 0.66
N LEU A 344 2.81 14.07 0.13
CA LEU A 344 3.26 13.69 -1.21
C LEU A 344 2.26 14.15 -2.29
N ASP A 345 2.78 14.57 -3.44
CA ASP A 345 1.95 14.98 -4.57
C ASP A 345 1.44 13.76 -5.34
N VAL A 346 0.25 13.29 -4.95
CA VAL A 346 -0.44 12.13 -5.54
C VAL A 346 -0.55 12.23 -7.07
N ARG A 347 -0.69 13.44 -7.64
CA ARG A 347 -0.83 13.62 -9.09
C ARG A 347 0.42 13.25 -9.87
N LYS A 348 1.59 13.32 -9.24
CA LYS A 348 2.87 12.91 -9.84
C LYS A 348 3.11 11.40 -9.73
N LEU A 349 2.45 10.73 -8.78
CA LEU A 349 2.60 9.30 -8.52
C LEU A 349 1.53 8.46 -9.25
N PHE A 350 0.32 9.02 -9.46
CA PHE A 350 -0.79 8.37 -10.17
C PHE A 350 -1.01 8.99 -11.55
N THR A 351 -0.04 8.79 -12.45
CA THR A 351 -0.15 9.24 -13.86
C THR A 351 -0.86 8.20 -14.73
N GLU A 352 -1.33 8.61 -15.91
CA GLU A 352 -2.02 7.71 -16.87
C GLU A 352 -1.19 6.49 -17.26
N ASP A 353 0.14 6.61 -17.28
CA ASP A 353 1.06 5.51 -17.62
C ASP A 353 1.33 4.57 -16.43
N ILE A 354 1.27 5.07 -15.19
CA ILE A 354 1.63 4.31 -13.97
C ILE A 354 0.42 3.56 -13.43
N ILE A 355 -0.78 4.15 -13.50
CA ILE A 355 -2.01 3.55 -12.96
C ILE A 355 -2.22 2.12 -13.47
N PRO A 356 -2.13 1.81 -14.79
CA PRO A 356 -2.32 0.45 -15.28
C PRO A 356 -1.33 -0.57 -14.67
N GLN A 357 -0.07 -0.17 -14.47
CA GLN A 357 0.95 -1.04 -13.87
C GLN A 357 0.63 -1.31 -12.40
N LEU A 358 0.20 -0.27 -11.68
CA LEU A 358 -0.17 -0.39 -10.28
C LEU A 358 -1.42 -1.26 -10.10
N ARG A 359 -2.40 -1.14 -10.99
CA ARG A 359 -3.58 -2.01 -11.03
C ARG A 359 -3.20 -3.47 -11.20
N GLU A 360 -2.31 -3.77 -12.16
CA GLU A 360 -1.88 -5.14 -12.42
C GLU A 360 -1.13 -5.73 -11.22
N ARG A 361 -0.23 -4.95 -10.60
CA ARG A 361 0.52 -5.38 -9.41
C ARG A 361 -0.39 -5.59 -8.19
N SER A 362 -1.42 -4.76 -8.02
CA SER A 362 -2.37 -4.87 -6.91
C SER A 362 -3.45 -5.94 -7.12
N ARG A 363 -3.48 -6.61 -8.28
CA ARG A 363 -4.55 -7.54 -8.63
C ARG A 363 -4.59 -8.76 -7.72
N ASP A 364 -3.44 -9.36 -7.44
CA ASP A 364 -3.37 -10.57 -6.60
C ASP A 364 -3.74 -10.24 -5.14
N GLU A 365 -3.22 -9.13 -4.62
CA GLU A 365 -3.57 -8.60 -3.29
C GLU A 365 -5.08 -8.28 -3.19
N ALA A 366 -5.68 -7.69 -4.21
CA ALA A 366 -7.12 -7.42 -4.27
C ALA A 366 -7.94 -8.72 -4.27
N ILE A 367 -7.50 -9.75 -4.99
CA ILE A 367 -8.13 -11.08 -4.99
C ILE A 367 -8.07 -11.69 -3.59
N GLU A 368 -6.93 -11.62 -2.91
CA GLU A 368 -6.80 -12.13 -1.53
C GLU A 368 -7.69 -11.37 -0.56
N ARG A 369 -7.71 -10.03 -0.62
CA ARG A 369 -8.55 -9.19 0.24
C ARG A 369 -10.04 -9.48 0.05
N LEU A 370 -10.48 -9.66 -1.20
CA LEU A 370 -11.85 -10.07 -1.51
C LEU A 370 -12.16 -11.46 -0.95
N LYS A 371 -11.27 -12.44 -1.13
CA LYS A 371 -11.44 -13.78 -0.55
C LYS A 371 -11.54 -13.72 0.98
N ARG A 372 -10.71 -12.93 1.65
CA ARG A 372 -10.75 -12.72 3.11
C ARG A 372 -12.09 -12.16 3.55
N SER A 373 -12.53 -11.07 2.92
CA SER A 373 -13.82 -10.44 3.24
C SER A 373 -14.99 -11.40 3.04
N LEU A 374 -15.00 -12.11 1.91
CA LEU A 374 -16.05 -13.08 1.58
C LEU A 374 -16.05 -14.29 2.52
N ALA A 375 -14.88 -14.80 2.91
CA ALA A 375 -14.75 -15.88 3.89
C ALA A 375 -15.37 -15.46 5.24
N LEU A 376 -15.00 -14.29 5.74
CA LEU A 376 -15.51 -13.75 7.00
C LEU A 376 -17.03 -13.54 6.94
N GLN A 377 -17.55 -12.96 5.86
CA GLN A 377 -18.99 -12.81 5.66
C GLN A 377 -19.73 -14.15 5.63
N GLU A 378 -19.14 -15.18 5.03
CA GLU A 378 -19.74 -16.52 4.99
C GLU A 378 -19.76 -17.17 6.38
N VAL A 379 -18.68 -17.02 7.16
CA VAL A 379 -18.66 -17.45 8.58
C VAL A 379 -19.73 -16.71 9.38
N ALA A 380 -19.83 -15.39 9.23
CA ALA A 380 -20.83 -14.58 9.90
C ALA A 380 -22.26 -15.05 9.60
N LYS A 381 -22.55 -15.37 8.33
CA LYS A 381 -23.86 -15.89 7.91
C LYS A 381 -24.16 -17.26 8.48
N ARG A 382 -23.20 -18.19 8.45
CA ARG A 382 -23.39 -19.57 8.94
C ARG A 382 -23.63 -19.63 10.45
N GLU A 383 -22.89 -18.79 11.18
CA GLU A 383 -22.94 -18.77 12.65
C GLU A 383 -23.87 -17.67 13.20
N SER A 384 -24.52 -16.91 12.32
CA SER A 384 -25.44 -15.80 12.68
C SER A 384 -24.77 -14.78 13.62
N ILE A 385 -23.51 -14.43 13.33
CA ILE A 385 -22.76 -13.42 14.07
C ILE A 385 -23.20 -12.05 13.58
N GLU A 386 -23.79 -11.26 14.46
CA GLU A 386 -24.27 -9.91 14.17
C GLU A 386 -23.76 -8.92 15.23
N THR A 387 -23.58 -7.67 14.81
CA THR A 387 -23.27 -6.56 15.70
C THR A 387 -24.57 -5.87 16.10
N THR A 388 -24.78 -5.66 17.39
CA THR A 388 -26.00 -5.01 17.86
C THR A 388 -25.91 -3.49 17.68
N PRO A 389 -27.04 -2.78 17.46
CA PRO A 389 -27.03 -1.32 17.34
C PRO A 389 -26.47 -0.60 18.57
N GLU A 390 -26.61 -1.20 19.76
CA GLU A 390 -26.12 -0.64 21.02
C GLU A 390 -24.59 -0.66 21.09
N GLU A 391 -23.95 -1.74 20.65
CA GLU A 391 -22.48 -1.85 20.57
C GLU A 391 -21.91 -0.86 19.55
N ILE A 392 -22.54 -0.75 18.38
CA ILE A 392 -22.13 0.20 17.34
C ILE A 392 -22.21 1.62 17.89
N GLN A 393 -23.32 1.98 18.55
CA GLN A 393 -23.51 3.31 19.10
C GLN A 393 -22.49 3.63 20.19
N ALA A 394 -22.20 2.68 21.10
CA ALA A 394 -21.22 2.86 22.16
C ALA A 394 -19.82 3.14 21.57
N ARG A 395 -19.41 2.37 20.56
CA ARG A 395 -18.11 2.53 19.92
C ARG A 395 -18.01 3.81 19.08
N VAL A 396 -19.09 4.20 18.39
CA VAL A 396 -19.17 5.49 17.70
C VAL A 396 -19.02 6.66 18.68
N THR A 397 -19.70 6.61 19.84
CA THR A 397 -19.59 7.65 20.86
C THR A 397 -18.18 7.75 21.42
N GLU A 398 -17.53 6.62 21.71
CA GLU A 398 -16.14 6.59 22.17
C GLU A 398 -15.17 7.25 21.16
N LEU A 399 -15.32 6.95 19.87
CA LEU A 399 -14.49 7.55 18.81
C LEU A 399 -14.74 9.05 18.66
N LEU A 400 -16.00 9.51 18.76
CA LEU A 400 -16.33 10.94 18.71
C LEU A 400 -15.78 11.71 19.92
N GLU A 401 -15.72 11.10 21.10
CA GLU A 401 -15.10 11.70 22.29
C GLU A 401 -13.58 11.84 22.15
N GLN A 402 -12.93 10.94 21.41
CA GLN A 402 -11.50 10.97 21.14
C GLN A 402 -11.12 12.03 20.09
N TYR A 403 -12.03 12.35 19.17
CA TYR A 403 -11.83 13.31 18.09
C TYR A 403 -12.92 14.41 18.06
N PRO A 404 -13.02 15.26 19.09
CA PRO A 404 -14.13 16.21 19.25
C PRO A 404 -14.11 17.39 18.25
N GLU A 405 -13.04 17.58 17.49
CA GLU A 405 -12.83 18.75 16.62
C GLU A 405 -12.96 18.45 15.11
N GLU A 406 -13.28 17.22 14.72
CA GLU A 406 -13.50 16.86 13.31
C GLU A 406 -14.99 16.85 12.94
N ASP A 407 -15.34 17.43 11.78
CA ASP A 407 -16.68 17.34 11.18
C ASP A 407 -16.86 15.94 10.55
N ILE A 408 -17.06 14.94 11.41
CA ILE A 408 -17.15 13.53 11.02
C ILE A 408 -18.58 13.21 10.60
N ASP A 409 -18.72 12.63 9.41
CA ASP A 409 -19.99 12.07 8.93
C ASP A 409 -20.36 10.83 9.77
N GLU A 410 -21.31 11.01 10.68
CA GLU A 410 -21.77 9.97 11.63
C GLU A 410 -22.27 8.71 10.92
N ASP A 411 -22.94 8.85 9.76
CA ASP A 411 -23.48 7.70 9.02
C ASP A 411 -22.34 6.88 8.41
N ARG A 412 -21.31 7.55 7.89
CA ARG A 412 -20.09 6.86 7.41
C ARG A 412 -19.34 6.19 8.55
N LEU A 413 -19.12 6.91 9.66
CA LEU A 413 -18.42 6.36 10.82
C LEU A 413 -19.14 5.12 11.35
N ARG A 414 -20.47 5.16 11.45
CA ARG A 414 -21.29 4.03 11.88
C ARG A 414 -21.06 2.79 11.02
N SER A 415 -21.04 2.94 9.69
CA SER A 415 -20.82 1.81 8.78
C SER A 415 -19.41 1.21 8.90
N VAL A 416 -18.40 2.04 9.18
CA VAL A 416 -17.02 1.57 9.40
C VAL A 416 -16.94 0.78 10.71
N VAL A 417 -17.48 1.33 11.79
CA VAL A 417 -17.52 0.71 13.11
C VAL A 417 -18.30 -0.61 13.09
N GLU A 418 -19.42 -0.67 12.38
CA GLU A 418 -20.20 -1.90 12.22
C GLU A 418 -19.37 -3.02 11.60
N ASN A 419 -18.66 -2.73 10.50
CA ASN A 419 -17.80 -3.69 9.83
C ASN A 419 -16.60 -4.11 10.68
N GLU A 420 -15.99 -3.17 11.40
CA GLU A 420 -14.86 -3.42 12.31
C GLU A 420 -15.28 -4.37 13.45
N LEU A 421 -16.36 -4.04 14.16
CA LEU A 421 -16.88 -4.85 15.27
C LEU A 421 -17.33 -6.24 14.80
N LEU A 422 -17.97 -6.32 13.63
CA LEU A 422 -18.38 -7.59 13.05
C LEU A 422 -17.15 -8.46 12.73
N THR A 423 -16.13 -7.87 12.12
CA THR A 423 -14.86 -8.55 11.82
C THR A 423 -14.19 -9.06 13.09
N GLU A 424 -14.09 -8.22 14.12
CA GLU A 424 -13.49 -8.59 15.41
C GLU A 424 -14.24 -9.76 16.05
N LYS A 425 -15.57 -9.72 16.07
CA LYS A 425 -16.40 -10.81 16.60
C LYS A 425 -16.19 -12.13 15.86
N ILE A 426 -16.13 -12.09 14.53
CA ILE A 426 -15.90 -13.29 13.72
C ILE A 426 -14.52 -13.86 14.01
N ILE A 427 -13.49 -13.02 14.08
CA ILE A 427 -12.12 -13.45 14.35
C ILE A 427 -12.01 -14.05 15.75
N ASN A 428 -12.59 -13.42 16.77
CA ASN A 428 -12.60 -13.96 18.13
C ASN A 428 -13.31 -15.32 18.18
N TRP A 429 -14.45 -15.46 17.49
CA TRP A 429 -15.14 -16.75 17.36
C TRP A 429 -14.27 -17.81 16.67
N LEU A 430 -13.57 -17.44 15.60
CA LEU A 430 -12.66 -18.34 14.89
C LEU A 430 -11.51 -18.80 15.79
N LEU A 431 -10.95 -17.91 16.61
CA LEU A 431 -9.89 -18.23 17.58
C LEU A 431 -10.38 -19.20 18.66
N GLU A 432 -11.61 -19.04 19.16
CA GLU A 432 -12.22 -19.97 20.14
C GLU A 432 -12.46 -21.37 19.57
N HIS A 433 -12.70 -21.47 18.25
CA HIS A 433 -13.05 -22.72 17.56
C HIS A 433 -11.89 -23.32 16.75
N SER A 434 -10.68 -22.76 16.88
CA SER A 434 -9.48 -23.20 16.16
C SER A 434 -8.29 -23.34 17.10
N THR A 435 -7.21 -23.95 16.63
CA THR A 435 -5.98 -24.12 17.41
C THR A 435 -4.85 -23.36 16.73
N VAL A 436 -4.30 -22.38 17.45
CA VAL A 436 -3.10 -21.66 17.01
C VAL A 436 -1.94 -22.05 17.91
N GLU A 437 -0.92 -22.70 17.33
CA GLU A 437 0.32 -23.02 18.02
C GLU A 437 1.27 -21.83 17.95
N LEU A 438 1.78 -21.41 19.11
CA LEU A 438 2.72 -20.29 19.19
C LEU A 438 4.15 -20.79 19.04
N VAL A 439 4.86 -20.18 18.09
CA VAL A 439 6.26 -20.48 17.78
C VAL A 439 7.12 -19.23 17.99
N PRO A 440 8.44 -19.37 18.24
CA PRO A 440 9.31 -18.21 18.42
C PRO A 440 9.33 -17.28 17.21
N GLU A 441 9.50 -15.98 17.44
CA GLU A 441 9.71 -14.99 16.38
C GLU A 441 10.83 -15.41 15.41
N GLY A 442 10.56 -15.29 14.09
CA GLY A 442 11.47 -15.67 13.01
C GLY A 442 11.59 -17.17 12.74
N SER A 443 10.72 -18.01 13.33
CA SER A 443 10.72 -19.45 13.07
C SER A 443 9.81 -19.87 11.90
N LEU A 444 8.89 -19.00 11.49
CA LEU A 444 8.07 -19.19 10.30
C LEU A 444 8.74 -18.48 9.12
N GLN A 445 9.31 -19.25 8.21
CA GLN A 445 9.80 -18.70 6.94
C GLN A 445 8.59 -18.21 6.12
N SER A 446 8.54 -16.91 5.84
CA SER A 446 7.62 -16.35 4.84
C SER A 446 7.94 -16.95 3.46
N PRO A 447 6.94 -17.36 2.66
CA PRO A 447 7.17 -17.87 1.31
C PRO A 447 7.83 -16.88 0.33
N GLU A 448 8.00 -15.61 0.72
CA GLU A 448 8.48 -14.53 -0.15
C GLU A 448 10.00 -14.32 -0.14
N GLU A 449 10.76 -14.91 0.80
CA GLU A 449 12.22 -14.69 0.87
C GLU A 449 13.07 -15.67 0.01
N GLU A 450 12.47 -16.68 -0.61
CA GLU A 450 13.19 -17.61 -1.50
C GLU A 450 13.44 -17.06 -2.93
N SER A 451 12.98 -15.85 -3.25
CA SER A 451 13.07 -15.28 -4.62
C SER A 451 14.26 -14.35 -4.89
N GLU A 452 15.04 -13.92 -3.90
CA GLU A 452 16.14 -12.94 -4.11
C GLU A 452 17.57 -13.50 -4.04
N THR A 453 17.77 -14.81 -3.89
CA THR A 453 19.13 -15.40 -3.83
C THR A 453 19.45 -16.44 -4.91
N THR A 454 18.98 -16.21 -6.14
CA THR A 454 19.63 -16.82 -7.32
C THR A 454 19.73 -15.83 -8.47
N ALA A 455 20.69 -14.90 -8.38
CA ALA A 455 21.25 -14.26 -9.57
C ALA A 455 22.09 -15.30 -10.32
N PRO A 456 21.81 -15.63 -11.60
CA PRO A 456 22.71 -16.48 -12.37
C PRO A 456 23.93 -15.66 -12.79
N GLU A 457 25.11 -16.10 -12.36
CA GLU A 457 26.39 -15.69 -12.92
C GLU A 457 26.33 -15.83 -14.44
N THR A 458 26.34 -14.68 -15.13
CA THR A 458 26.46 -14.64 -16.57
C THR A 458 27.93 -14.85 -16.91
N GLU A 459 28.29 -16.09 -17.30
CA GLU A 459 29.57 -16.39 -17.94
C GLU A 459 29.74 -15.52 -19.20
N ALA A 460 30.67 -14.57 -19.12
CA ALA A 460 31.13 -13.80 -20.26
C ALA A 460 31.93 -14.70 -21.22
N GLN A 461 31.28 -15.20 -22.27
CA GLN A 461 31.98 -15.75 -23.43
C GLN A 461 32.60 -14.61 -24.25
N THR A 462 33.93 -14.59 -24.29
CA THR A 462 34.72 -13.83 -25.25
C THR A 462 34.68 -14.52 -26.62
N PRO A 463 34.52 -13.81 -27.75
CA PRO A 463 34.58 -14.44 -29.06
C PRO A 463 36.03 -14.60 -29.50
N GLU A 464 36.45 -15.84 -29.69
CA GLU A 464 37.73 -16.24 -30.28
C GLU A 464 37.70 -15.98 -31.80
N VAL A 465 38.67 -15.21 -32.28
CA VAL A 465 38.85 -14.84 -33.69
C VAL A 465 39.40 -16.05 -34.47
N ALA A 466 38.55 -16.69 -35.28
CA ALA A 466 38.98 -17.71 -36.24
C ALA A 466 39.64 -17.05 -37.46
N THR A 467 40.93 -17.31 -37.65
CA THR A 467 41.67 -17.00 -38.87
C THR A 467 41.56 -18.19 -39.83
N GLU A 468 40.84 -18.02 -40.93
CA GLU A 468 40.91 -18.93 -42.08
C GLU A 468 42.24 -18.72 -42.82
N SER A 469 43.10 -19.74 -42.81
CA SER A 469 44.17 -19.92 -43.78
C SER A 469 43.86 -21.17 -44.60
N THR A 470 43.41 -20.96 -45.83
CA THR A 470 43.21 -22.00 -46.85
C THR A 470 44.47 -22.11 -47.73
N ALA A 471 45.12 -23.27 -47.66
CA ALA A 471 46.02 -23.84 -48.66
C ALA A 471 46.13 -25.34 -48.31
N GLY A 472 45.87 -26.32 -49.16
CA GLY A 472 45.51 -26.41 -50.56
C GLY A 472 45.79 -27.87 -50.95
N GLU A 473 44.90 -28.51 -51.72
CA GLU A 473 45.21 -29.54 -52.71
C GLU A 473 44.04 -29.74 -53.67
#